data_AF-A0A5E3XRI4-F1
#
_entry.id   AF-A0A5E3XRI4-F1
#
_cell.length_a   1.000
_cell.length_b   1.000
_cell.length_c   1.000
_cell.angle_alpha   90.00
_cell.angle_beta   90.00
_cell.angle_gamma   90.00
#
_symmetry.space_group_name_H-M   'P 1'
#
loop_
_entity.id
_entity.type
_entity.pdbx_description
1 polymer ?
#
loop_
_entity_poly.entity_id
_entity_poly.type
_entity_poly.pdbx_seq_one_letter_code
_entity_poly.pdbx_strand_id
1 'polypeptide(L)'
;MDYVQWSWDEHLKLAQETFPGHWPSDGVGCIPELGKDAQGSFNALERVGLNSDIKKNDVLLFFDIDSGEPPMPGHQALFRYSEKIREGTVPDLHGPDDPSALAPRDGVEICALLVKQVVSYCLPGTEGATCTWALGQRFSLGWRIPPRYPLRCMRIIKPYLDYLHPREHVLTDLWQAVRLHNVVAVAQLRTLRDRNPVIPPPVGTPEAPVLYWSPGCLYGLNPVPEGAIKPALEFRQESTIRVATCSFFGKGCRRKVYNPAEDRMVCCVSCKRWYHEDCSLRPLNDEEYRGETVHWRDVRIAGPATRRCPNDAAPVWQAALCGLDMRVDPPVHSWERISFGLREAGRLAKEGAIYDAAEFHAEWRAAAQVKQDSPFMARLSDSEVDEAMLVVERHGPEMAAGLRRFICNYCTEFM
;
A
#
# COMPACT_ATOMS: atom_id res chain seq x y z
N MET A 1 2.35 -18.41 -0.84
CA MET A 1 3.50 -17.64 -0.33
C MET A 1 3.73 -18.11 1.08
N ASP A 2 4.89 -18.73 1.34
CA ASP A 2 5.20 -19.30 2.64
C ASP A 2 5.85 -18.22 3.51
N TYR A 3 5.00 -17.41 4.14
CA TYR A 3 5.43 -16.52 5.21
C TYR A 3 5.92 -17.37 6.38
N VAL A 4 6.92 -16.89 7.13
CA VAL A 4 7.37 -17.60 8.33
C VAL A 4 6.18 -17.68 9.29
N GLN A 5 5.62 -18.88 9.47
CA GLN A 5 4.56 -19.13 10.44
C GLN A 5 5.24 -19.46 11.75
N TRP A 6 5.03 -18.61 12.75
CA TRP A 6 5.59 -18.81 14.07
C TRP A 6 4.53 -19.47 14.93
N SER A 7 4.95 -20.44 15.71
CA SER A 7 4.14 -20.98 16.79
C SER A 7 3.92 -19.92 17.87
N TRP A 8 2.92 -20.18 18.71
CA TRP A 8 2.64 -19.37 19.90
C TRP A 8 3.87 -19.21 20.79
N ASP A 9 4.56 -20.33 21.07
CA ASP A 9 5.70 -20.35 21.98
C ASP A 9 6.90 -19.55 21.43
N GLU A 10 7.11 -19.58 20.10
CA GLU A 10 8.14 -18.77 19.44
C GLU A 10 7.83 -17.26 19.56
N HIS A 11 6.57 -16.87 19.40
CA HIS A 11 6.15 -15.49 19.57
C HIS A 11 6.33 -15.00 21.01
N LEU A 12 5.93 -15.78 22.01
CA LEU A 12 6.09 -15.43 23.42
C LEU A 12 7.57 -15.33 23.81
N LYS A 13 8.37 -16.33 23.44
CA LYS A 13 9.80 -16.36 23.77
C LYS A 13 10.52 -15.13 23.22
N LEU A 14 10.31 -14.80 21.94
CA LEU A 14 10.97 -13.64 21.36
C LEU A 14 10.48 -12.32 21.96
N ALA A 15 9.20 -12.23 22.32
CA ALA A 15 8.68 -11.04 22.98
C ALA A 15 9.34 -10.80 24.35
N GLN A 16 9.50 -11.86 25.13
CA GLN A 16 10.20 -11.81 26.42
C GLN A 16 11.69 -11.44 26.25
N GLU A 17 12.36 -11.97 25.22
CA GLU A 17 13.76 -11.66 24.91
C GLU A 17 13.95 -10.22 24.42
N THR A 18 13.02 -9.71 23.61
CA THR A 18 13.14 -8.39 22.97
C THR A 18 12.71 -7.24 23.88
N PHE A 19 11.72 -7.48 24.75
CA PHE A 19 11.18 -6.47 25.66
C PHE A 19 11.22 -6.96 27.12
N PRO A 20 12.43 -7.20 27.68
CA PRO A 20 12.56 -7.70 29.04
C PRO A 20 11.90 -6.74 30.04
N GLY A 21 11.08 -7.27 30.94
CA GLY A 21 10.36 -6.48 31.95
C GLY A 21 9.04 -5.86 31.48
N HIS A 22 8.72 -5.92 30.18
CA HIS A 22 7.41 -5.53 29.63
C HIS A 22 6.47 -6.72 29.42
N TRP A 23 6.87 -7.92 29.84
CA TRP A 23 6.11 -9.15 29.67
C TRP A 23 6.12 -9.96 30.97
N PRO A 24 5.05 -10.73 31.28
CA PRO A 24 5.07 -11.69 32.36
C PRO A 24 6.24 -12.68 32.19
N SER A 25 7.03 -12.87 33.25
CA SER A 25 8.32 -13.58 33.22
C SER A 25 8.23 -15.07 32.89
N ASP A 26 7.07 -15.68 33.10
CA ASP A 26 6.78 -17.10 32.86
C ASP A 26 5.65 -17.31 31.84
N GLY A 27 5.16 -16.23 31.23
CA GLY A 27 3.98 -16.26 30.34
C GLY A 27 2.67 -16.61 31.05
N VAL A 28 2.66 -16.76 32.38
CA VAL A 28 1.45 -17.05 33.15
C VAL A 28 0.55 -15.81 33.13
N GLY A 29 -0.71 -16.01 32.74
CA GLY A 29 -1.69 -14.93 32.59
C GLY A 29 -1.73 -14.28 31.20
N CYS A 30 -0.90 -14.72 30.25
CA CYS A 30 -1.02 -14.32 28.85
C CYS A 30 -2.22 -15.01 28.18
N ILE A 31 -3.14 -14.21 27.65
CA ILE A 31 -4.35 -14.67 26.96
C ILE A 31 -4.15 -14.43 25.44
N PRO A 32 -4.13 -15.50 24.62
CA PRO A 32 -4.14 -15.35 23.17
C PRO A 32 -5.55 -14.95 22.69
N GLU A 33 -5.68 -13.75 22.12
CA GLU A 33 -6.97 -13.15 21.80
C GLU A 33 -7.55 -13.59 20.45
N LEU A 34 -6.73 -14.04 19.49
CA LEU A 34 -7.20 -14.48 18.15
C LEU A 34 -7.68 -15.95 18.10
N GLY A 35 -7.83 -16.61 19.25
CA GLY A 35 -8.21 -18.02 19.33
C GLY A 35 -7.10 -19.01 18.92
N LYS A 36 -7.32 -20.30 19.16
CA LYS A 36 -6.32 -21.37 18.86
C LYS A 36 -6.19 -21.69 17.37
N ASP A 37 -7.26 -21.47 16.61
CA ASP A 37 -7.30 -21.65 15.15
C ASP A 37 -6.88 -20.38 14.39
N ALA A 38 -6.63 -19.29 15.12
CA ALA A 38 -6.27 -17.99 14.59
C ALA A 38 -7.29 -17.41 13.58
N GLN A 39 -8.56 -17.82 13.68
CA GLN A 39 -9.69 -17.27 12.92
C GLN A 39 -10.49 -16.21 13.70
N GLY A 40 -10.19 -16.03 14.99
CA GLY A 40 -10.87 -15.07 15.85
C GLY A 40 -10.59 -13.62 15.45
N SER A 41 -11.56 -12.75 15.76
CA SER A 41 -11.41 -11.29 15.75
C SER A 41 -11.30 -10.79 17.19
N PHE A 42 -10.31 -9.95 17.47
CA PHE A 42 -10.22 -9.23 18.73
C PHE A 42 -10.91 -7.86 18.59
N ASN A 43 -11.95 -7.64 19.38
CA ASN A 43 -12.68 -6.39 19.35
C ASN A 43 -11.93 -5.33 20.17
N ALA A 44 -11.32 -4.37 19.46
CA ALA A 44 -10.55 -3.31 20.09
C ALA A 44 -11.41 -2.14 20.62
N LEU A 45 -12.73 -2.14 20.36
CA LEU A 45 -13.66 -1.03 20.67
C LEU A 45 -13.66 -0.65 22.14
N GLU A 46 -13.62 -1.63 23.04
CA GLU A 46 -13.74 -1.37 24.48
C GLU A 46 -12.43 -0.91 25.13
N ARG A 47 -11.26 -1.22 24.54
CA ARG A 47 -9.97 -1.09 25.24
C ARG A 47 -9.09 0.05 24.75
N VAL A 48 -9.06 0.34 23.44
CA VAL A 48 -8.14 1.33 22.85
C VAL A 48 -8.81 2.30 21.89
N GLY A 49 -10.15 2.33 21.80
CA GLY A 49 -10.87 3.34 21.03
C GLY A 49 -10.73 3.20 19.51
N LEU A 50 -10.12 2.09 19.06
CA LEU A 50 -10.02 1.72 17.67
C LEU A 50 -11.35 1.09 17.23
N ASN A 51 -12.08 1.78 16.35
CA ASN A 51 -13.39 1.34 15.84
C ASN A 51 -13.30 0.23 14.79
N SER A 52 -12.47 -0.79 15.04
CA SER A 52 -12.19 -1.89 14.13
C SER A 52 -11.86 -3.17 14.90
N ASP A 53 -12.33 -4.30 14.40
CA ASP A 53 -11.84 -5.60 14.83
C ASP A 53 -10.41 -5.82 14.31
N ILE A 54 -9.53 -6.36 15.14
CA ILE A 54 -8.19 -6.81 14.73
C ILE A 54 -8.24 -8.31 14.47
N LYS A 55 -7.77 -8.72 13.29
CA LYS A 55 -7.72 -10.10 12.82
C LYS A 55 -6.30 -10.51 12.44
N LYS A 56 -6.09 -11.81 12.32
CA LYS A 56 -4.85 -12.35 11.77
C LYS A 56 -4.65 -11.84 10.34
N ASN A 57 -3.45 -11.33 10.08
CA ASN A 57 -3.01 -10.68 8.84
C ASN A 57 -3.61 -9.30 8.57
N ASP A 58 -4.28 -8.68 9.54
CA ASP A 58 -4.50 -7.24 9.47
C ASP A 58 -3.17 -6.49 9.53
N VAL A 59 -3.18 -5.26 9.04
CA VAL A 59 -2.02 -4.38 9.07
C VAL A 59 -2.26 -3.26 10.04
N LEU A 60 -1.46 -3.23 11.11
CA LEU A 60 -1.51 -2.16 12.09
C LEU A 60 -0.45 -1.12 11.74
N LEU A 61 -0.87 0.14 11.77
CA LEU A 61 0.03 1.29 11.72
C LEU A 61 0.23 1.76 13.16
N PHE A 62 1.47 2.01 13.55
CA PHE A 62 1.81 2.32 14.93
C PHE A 62 3.06 3.18 15.03
N PHE A 63 3.18 3.95 16.10
CA PHE A 63 4.43 4.64 16.40
C PHE A 63 5.42 3.72 17.11
N ASP A 64 6.66 3.66 16.61
CA ASP A 64 7.75 2.91 17.25
C ASP A 64 8.29 3.73 18.43
N ILE A 65 8.55 3.08 19.56
CA ILE A 65 8.86 3.77 20.82
C ILE A 65 10.27 4.42 20.75
N ASP A 66 11.18 3.89 19.95
CA ASP A 66 12.56 4.39 19.93
C ASP A 66 13.34 3.93 18.69
N SER A 67 12.97 4.38 17.49
CA SER A 67 13.76 4.02 16.30
C SER A 67 15.08 4.80 16.23
N GLY A 68 15.21 5.95 16.91
CA GLY A 68 16.35 6.86 16.78
C GLY A 68 16.56 7.37 15.34
N GLU A 69 15.61 7.10 14.45
CA GLU A 69 15.71 7.39 13.03
C GLU A 69 15.35 8.84 12.76
N PRO A 70 16.02 9.51 11.81
CA PRO A 70 15.66 10.86 11.43
C PRO A 70 14.22 10.91 10.90
N PRO A 71 13.49 12.02 11.16
CA PRO A 71 12.14 12.19 10.65
C PRO A 71 12.13 12.16 9.12
N MET A 72 11.08 11.60 8.53
CA MET A 72 10.91 11.63 7.08
C MET A 72 10.81 13.08 6.58
N PRO A 73 11.34 13.40 5.38
CA PRO A 73 11.08 14.68 4.75
C PRO A 73 9.57 14.94 4.65
N GLY A 74 9.10 16.15 4.95
CA GLY A 74 7.67 16.45 5.08
C GLY A 74 6.80 16.09 3.84
N HIS A 75 7.38 16.15 2.63
CA HIS A 75 6.68 15.74 1.40
C HIS A 75 6.50 14.22 1.25
N GLN A 76 7.23 13.42 2.03
CA GLN A 76 7.16 11.96 2.11
C GLN A 76 6.51 11.48 3.40
N ALA A 77 6.21 12.39 4.34
CA ALA A 77 5.56 12.07 5.59
C ALA A 77 4.20 11.41 5.32
N LEU A 78 3.99 10.25 5.93
CA LEU A 78 2.72 9.53 5.88
C LEU A 78 1.76 10.02 6.98
N PHE A 79 2.24 10.81 7.94
CA PHE A 79 1.50 11.25 9.12
C PHE A 79 1.91 12.66 9.52
N ARG A 80 1.01 13.34 10.23
CA ARG A 80 1.24 14.60 10.93
C ARG A 80 0.36 14.67 12.16
N TYR A 81 0.65 15.57 13.10
CA TYR A 81 -0.31 15.88 14.16
C TYR A 81 -1.51 16.61 13.56
N SER A 82 -2.71 16.26 14.04
CA SER A 82 -3.91 17.04 13.72
C SER A 82 -3.75 18.45 14.30
N GLU A 83 -4.27 19.46 13.61
CA GLU A 83 -4.16 20.88 14.03
C GLU A 83 -4.73 21.16 15.44
N LYS A 84 -5.48 20.20 15.99
CA LYS A 84 -6.15 20.29 17.30
C LYS A 84 -5.26 19.84 18.47
N ILE A 85 -4.06 19.32 18.23
CA ILE A 85 -3.16 18.86 19.29
C ILE A 85 -1.98 19.81 19.45
N ARG A 86 -2.00 20.57 20.53
CA ARG A 86 -0.83 21.24 21.11
C ARG A 86 -0.40 20.43 22.33
N GLU A 87 0.88 20.06 22.35
CA GLU A 87 1.68 19.57 23.48
C GLU A 87 0.94 18.74 24.55
N GLY A 88 1.06 17.42 24.43
CA GLY A 88 0.61 16.46 25.44
C GLY A 88 1.77 15.75 26.15
N THR A 89 1.51 15.26 27.36
CA THR A 89 2.42 14.39 28.12
C THR A 89 2.74 13.10 27.37
N VAL A 90 3.99 12.64 27.46
CA VAL A 90 4.44 11.35 26.94
C VAL A 90 3.61 10.23 27.60
N PRO A 91 2.97 9.33 26.85
CA PRO A 91 2.20 8.23 27.44
C PRO A 91 3.10 7.31 28.27
N ASP A 92 2.57 6.83 29.40
CA ASP A 92 3.24 5.82 30.21
C ASP A 92 3.20 4.47 29.48
N LEU A 93 4.35 4.05 28.95
CA LEU A 93 4.52 2.80 28.21
C LEU A 93 4.26 1.55 29.08
N HIS A 94 4.18 1.72 30.40
CA HIS A 94 3.90 0.66 31.36
C HIS A 94 2.44 0.68 31.86
N GLY A 95 1.67 1.71 31.49
CA GLY A 95 0.26 1.85 31.86
C GLY A 95 -0.67 0.84 31.16
N PRO A 96 -1.93 0.77 31.58
CA PRO A 96 -2.97 0.04 30.86
C PRO A 96 -3.15 0.58 29.44
N ASP A 97 -3.87 -0.18 28.63
CA ASP A 97 -4.30 0.29 27.33
C ASP A 97 -5.19 1.54 27.48
N ASP A 98 -4.74 2.67 26.93
CA ASP A 98 -5.43 3.96 27.02
C ASP A 98 -5.69 4.52 25.60
N PRO A 99 -6.96 4.63 25.16
CA PRO A 99 -7.33 5.22 23.87
C PRO A 99 -6.98 6.69 23.73
N SER A 100 -6.84 7.40 24.86
CA SER A 100 -6.58 8.83 24.90
C SER A 100 -5.08 9.17 24.92
N ALA A 101 -4.22 8.15 24.96
CA ALA A 101 -2.78 8.30 24.84
C ALA A 101 -2.42 9.05 23.55
N LEU A 102 -1.76 10.19 23.71
CA LEU A 102 -1.26 10.97 22.58
C LEU A 102 0.05 10.37 22.08
N ALA A 103 0.34 10.56 20.79
CA ALA A 103 1.62 10.15 20.23
C ALA A 103 2.77 10.84 21.00
N PRO A 104 3.86 10.13 21.31
CA PRO A 104 4.80 10.53 22.36
C PRO A 104 5.59 11.80 22.06
N ARG A 105 5.87 12.15 20.78
CA ARG A 105 6.62 13.36 20.35
C ARG A 105 6.38 13.73 18.88
N ASP A 106 6.71 14.97 18.50
CA ASP A 106 6.87 15.36 17.09
C ASP A 106 7.96 14.55 16.38
N GLY A 107 7.73 14.19 15.12
CA GLY A 107 8.73 13.53 14.26
C GLY A 107 8.88 12.02 14.43
N VAL A 108 7.99 11.35 15.16
CA VAL A 108 8.03 9.88 15.34
C VAL A 108 7.68 9.17 14.04
N GLU A 109 8.49 8.18 13.67
CA GLU A 109 8.22 7.31 12.54
C GLU A 109 7.03 6.40 12.85
N ILE A 110 6.08 6.34 11.92
CA ILE A 110 5.05 5.32 11.96
C ILE A 110 5.50 4.12 11.14
N CYS A 111 5.53 3.00 11.85
CA CYS A 111 5.82 1.69 11.35
C CYS A 111 4.54 0.94 11.02
N ALA A 112 4.68 -0.17 10.31
CA ALA A 112 3.57 -1.06 10.02
C ALA A 112 3.90 -2.51 10.38
N LEU A 113 2.89 -3.22 10.88
CA LEU A 113 2.97 -4.60 11.36
C LEU A 113 1.91 -5.45 10.68
N LEU A 114 2.30 -6.56 10.07
CA LEU A 114 1.37 -7.62 9.68
C LEU A 114 1.06 -8.51 10.89
N VAL A 115 -0.15 -8.41 11.42
CA VAL A 115 -0.58 -9.13 12.63
C VAL A 115 -0.53 -10.63 12.41
N LYS A 116 0.10 -11.35 13.34
CA LYS A 116 0.09 -12.81 13.41
C LYS A 116 -0.61 -13.30 14.67
N GLN A 117 -0.49 -12.54 15.76
CA GLN A 117 -1.12 -12.84 17.02
C GLN A 117 -1.43 -11.57 17.81
N VAL A 118 -2.46 -11.62 18.66
CA VAL A 118 -2.76 -10.60 19.68
C VAL A 118 -2.74 -11.27 21.05
N VAL A 119 -2.09 -10.61 22.02
CA VAL A 119 -1.91 -11.13 23.38
C VAL A 119 -2.30 -10.08 24.38
N SER A 120 -3.10 -10.46 25.37
CA SER A 120 -3.44 -9.61 26.50
C SER A 120 -3.00 -10.25 27.81
N TYR A 121 -2.70 -9.43 28.81
CA TYR A 121 -2.54 -9.88 30.19
C TYR A 121 -2.93 -8.78 31.17
N CYS A 122 -3.36 -9.17 32.37
CA CYS A 122 -3.69 -8.22 33.43
C CYS A 122 -2.41 -7.65 34.07
N LEU A 123 -2.40 -6.35 34.35
CA LEU A 123 -1.27 -5.71 35.02
C LEU A 123 -1.23 -6.10 36.51
N PRO A 124 -0.09 -6.58 37.03
CA PRO A 124 0.03 -6.89 38.44
C PRO A 124 -0.29 -5.67 39.32
N GLY A 125 -1.16 -5.87 40.32
CA GLY A 125 -1.50 -4.82 41.29
C GLY A 125 -2.49 -3.76 40.81
N THR A 126 -3.09 -3.90 39.63
CA THR A 126 -4.12 -2.98 39.13
C THR A 126 -5.38 -3.75 38.71
N GLU A 127 -6.49 -3.56 39.41
CA GLU A 127 -7.74 -4.30 39.16
C GLU A 127 -8.35 -3.90 37.81
N GLY A 128 -8.61 -4.88 36.94
CA GLY A 128 -9.23 -4.68 35.61
C GLY A 128 -8.32 -4.08 34.53
N ALA A 129 -7.13 -3.59 34.88
CA ALA A 129 -6.18 -3.02 33.93
C ALA A 129 -5.53 -4.11 33.08
N THR A 130 -5.73 -4.01 31.77
CA THR A 130 -5.18 -4.95 30.79
C THR A 130 -4.13 -4.26 29.93
N CYS A 131 -3.10 -5.01 29.59
CA CYS A 131 -2.09 -4.64 28.62
C CYS A 131 -2.19 -5.58 27.42
N THR A 132 -2.46 -5.03 26.23
CA THR A 132 -2.58 -5.80 25.00
C THR A 132 -1.45 -5.45 24.00
N TRP A 133 -0.91 -6.49 23.39
CA TRP A 133 0.15 -6.44 22.39
C TRP A 133 -0.30 -7.13 21.10
N ALA A 134 0.05 -6.53 19.96
CA ALA A 134 0.02 -7.19 18.66
C ALA A 134 1.42 -7.66 18.29
N LEU A 135 1.53 -8.90 17.82
CA LEU A 135 2.78 -9.56 17.44
C LEU A 135 2.72 -9.94 15.97
N GLY A 136 3.82 -9.75 15.24
CA GLY A 136 3.80 -10.00 13.82
C GLY A 136 5.08 -9.69 13.08
N GLN A 137 4.95 -9.47 11.78
CA GLN A 137 6.07 -9.19 10.88
C GLN A 137 6.09 -7.70 10.52
N ARG A 138 7.26 -7.08 10.56
CA ARG A 138 7.44 -5.65 10.26
C ARG A 138 7.39 -5.39 8.75
N PHE A 139 6.76 -4.29 8.37
CA PHE A 139 6.96 -3.66 7.08
C PHE A 139 8.07 -2.59 7.18
N SER A 140 8.93 -2.52 6.17
CA SER A 140 10.00 -1.52 6.09
C SER A 140 9.90 -0.72 4.80
N LEU A 141 10.18 0.58 4.85
CA LEU A 141 10.35 1.39 3.65
C LEU A 141 11.59 0.93 2.87
N GLY A 142 11.46 0.83 1.55
CA GLY A 142 12.51 0.33 0.66
C GLY A 142 13.86 1.07 0.83
N TRP A 143 13.80 2.40 0.88
CA TRP A 143 14.97 3.27 0.99
C TRP A 143 15.68 3.21 2.36
N ARG A 144 15.04 2.67 3.40
CA ARG A 144 15.64 2.51 4.74
C ARG A 144 16.53 1.28 4.86
N ILE A 145 16.37 0.31 3.96
CA ILE A 145 17.12 -0.96 4.02
C ILE A 145 18.59 -0.78 3.65
N PRO A 146 18.97 -0.09 2.56
CA PRO A 146 20.37 0.01 2.17
C PRO A 146 21.30 0.67 3.20
N PRO A 147 20.94 1.79 3.85
CA PRO A 147 21.79 2.40 4.88
C PRO A 147 22.06 1.49 6.07
N ARG A 148 21.07 0.67 6.49
CA ARG A 148 21.19 -0.26 7.63
C ARG A 148 21.94 -1.54 7.27
N TYR A 149 21.91 -1.97 6.00
CA TYR A 149 22.48 -3.24 5.56
C TYR A 149 23.30 -3.14 4.26
N PRO A 150 24.29 -2.23 4.16
CA PRO A 150 24.87 -1.79 2.89
C PRO A 150 25.50 -2.94 2.08
N LEU A 151 26.25 -3.83 2.72
CA LEU A 151 26.88 -4.97 2.02
C LEU A 151 25.91 -6.11 1.72
N ARG A 152 24.88 -6.29 2.55
CA ARG A 152 23.97 -7.44 2.47
C ARG A 152 22.86 -7.24 1.44
N CYS A 153 22.52 -5.98 1.13
CA CYS A 153 21.44 -5.64 0.19
C CYS A 153 21.89 -5.47 -1.27
N MET A 154 23.19 -5.58 -1.58
CA MET A 154 23.74 -5.35 -2.94
C MET A 154 23.02 -6.13 -4.06
N ARG A 155 22.52 -7.34 -3.76
CA ARG A 155 21.80 -8.18 -4.74
C ARG A 155 20.36 -7.75 -5.00
N ILE A 156 19.77 -6.94 -4.11
CA ILE A 156 18.36 -6.55 -4.16
C ILE A 156 18.15 -5.06 -4.42
N ILE A 157 19.18 -4.21 -4.27
CA ILE A 157 19.09 -2.77 -4.54
C ILE A 157 18.59 -2.51 -5.97
N LYS A 158 19.41 -2.80 -6.98
CA LYS A 158 19.10 -2.49 -8.37
C LYS A 158 17.91 -3.25 -8.94
N PRO A 159 17.70 -4.56 -8.68
CA PRO A 159 16.57 -5.26 -9.28
C PRO A 159 15.24 -4.99 -8.57
N TYR A 160 15.24 -4.46 -7.34
CA TYR A 160 14.02 -4.32 -6.55
C TYR A 160 13.89 -2.99 -5.81
N LEU A 161 14.81 -2.65 -4.90
CA LEU A 161 14.63 -1.51 -4.00
C LEU A 161 14.65 -0.16 -4.73
N ASP A 162 15.49 -0.01 -5.76
CA ASP A 162 15.57 1.21 -6.59
C ASP A 162 14.30 1.47 -7.41
N TYR A 163 13.42 0.47 -7.54
CA TYR A 163 12.14 0.56 -8.26
C TYR A 163 10.93 0.61 -7.31
N LEU A 164 11.15 0.87 -6.02
CA LEU A 164 10.08 1.13 -5.08
C LEU A 164 9.81 2.62 -5.01
N HIS A 165 8.54 3.01 -4.99
CA HIS A 165 8.17 4.35 -4.59
C HIS A 165 8.69 4.63 -3.16
N PRO A 166 9.12 5.86 -2.80
CA PRO A 166 9.52 6.20 -1.43
C PRO A 166 8.47 5.94 -0.34
N ARG A 167 7.21 5.77 -0.73
CA ARG A 167 6.05 5.42 0.13
C ARG A 167 5.68 3.92 0.08
N GLU A 168 6.36 3.11 -0.73
CA GLU A 168 6.15 1.67 -0.79
C GLU A 168 6.98 0.95 0.28
N HIS A 169 6.31 0.03 0.96
CA HIS A 169 6.89 -0.83 1.97
C HIS A 169 7.17 -2.23 1.40
N VAL A 170 8.11 -2.92 2.03
CA VAL A 170 8.33 -4.35 1.87
C VAL A 170 8.04 -5.05 3.18
N LEU A 171 7.29 -6.16 3.12
CA LEU A 171 7.18 -7.06 4.25
C LEU A 171 8.55 -7.66 4.51
N THR A 172 8.93 -7.75 5.78
CA THR A 172 10.22 -8.31 6.20
C THR A 172 10.03 -9.55 7.05
N ASP A 173 11.06 -10.38 7.15
CA ASP A 173 11.09 -11.47 8.13
C ASP A 173 11.38 -10.99 9.56
N LEU A 174 11.61 -9.69 9.76
CA LEU A 174 11.75 -9.09 11.08
C LEU A 174 10.46 -9.27 11.87
N TRP A 175 10.60 -9.89 13.03
CA TRP A 175 9.55 -9.89 14.01
C TRP A 175 9.47 -8.57 14.75
N GLN A 176 8.25 -8.21 15.13
CA GLN A 176 7.97 -7.00 15.87
C GLN A 176 6.76 -7.24 16.79
N ALA A 177 6.83 -6.65 17.98
CA ALA A 177 5.69 -6.47 18.87
C ALA A 177 5.37 -4.99 19.03
N VAL A 178 4.09 -4.70 19.27
CA VAL A 178 3.60 -3.35 19.53
C VAL A 178 2.47 -3.38 20.55
N ARG A 179 2.46 -2.41 21.47
CA ARG A 179 1.33 -2.13 22.36
C ARG A 179 0.13 -1.61 21.58
N LEU A 180 -1.08 -2.05 21.91
CA LEU A 180 -2.27 -1.55 21.20
C LEU A 180 -2.50 -0.05 21.39
N HIS A 181 -2.11 0.55 22.52
CA HIS A 181 -2.19 2.01 22.68
C HIS A 181 -1.26 2.78 21.72
N ASN A 182 -0.27 2.11 21.09
CA ASN A 182 0.60 2.74 20.09
C ASN A 182 0.03 2.66 18.67
N VAL A 183 -1.07 1.91 18.49
CA VAL A 183 -1.69 1.70 17.19
C VAL A 183 -2.52 2.93 16.84
N VAL A 184 -2.23 3.49 15.66
CA VAL A 184 -2.89 4.71 15.17
C VAL A 184 -4.01 4.39 14.17
N ALA A 185 -3.92 3.23 13.50
CA ALA A 185 -4.92 2.78 12.53
C ALA A 185 -4.75 1.29 12.18
N VAL A 186 -5.84 0.67 11.71
CA VAL A 186 -5.80 -0.54 10.88
C VAL A 186 -5.81 -0.11 9.43
N ALA A 187 -4.80 -0.53 8.67
CA ALA A 187 -4.64 -0.15 7.27
C ALA A 187 -4.98 -1.28 6.30
N GLN A 188 -5.45 -0.89 5.13
CA GLN A 188 -5.59 -1.77 3.99
C GLN A 188 -4.30 -1.80 3.17
N LEU A 189 -3.87 -3.00 2.80
CA LEU A 189 -2.74 -3.16 1.89
C LEU A 189 -3.15 -2.82 0.45
N ARG A 190 -2.37 -1.92 -0.16
CA ARG A 190 -2.49 -1.56 -1.58
C ARG A 190 -1.16 -1.80 -2.28
N THR A 191 -1.17 -2.22 -3.53
CA THR A 191 0.06 -2.40 -4.31
C THR A 191 0.09 -1.49 -5.52
N LEU A 192 1.29 -1.01 -5.88
CA LEU A 192 1.53 -0.28 -7.13
C LEU A 192 1.89 -1.19 -8.31
N ARG A 193 2.08 -2.48 -8.02
CA ARG A 193 2.47 -3.50 -9.00
C ARG A 193 1.27 -4.35 -9.35
N ASP A 194 1.24 -4.91 -10.56
CA ASP A 194 0.12 -5.75 -10.98
C ASP A 194 0.62 -7.05 -11.63
N ARG A 195 -0.15 -8.12 -11.49
CA ARG A 195 0.11 -9.38 -12.19
C ARG A 195 -0.10 -9.24 -13.69
N ASN A 196 -1.13 -8.49 -14.07
CA ASN A 196 -1.39 -8.06 -15.42
C ASN A 196 -1.26 -6.53 -15.46
N PRO A 197 -0.19 -5.97 -16.05
CA PRO A 197 -0.01 -4.51 -16.12
C PRO A 197 -1.16 -3.71 -16.73
N VAL A 198 -2.14 -4.38 -17.35
CA VAL A 198 -3.40 -3.83 -17.84
C VAL A 198 -4.36 -3.43 -16.71
N ILE A 199 -4.34 -4.12 -15.58
CA ILE A 199 -5.02 -3.72 -14.34
C ILE A 199 -4.00 -2.90 -13.53
N PRO A 200 -4.36 -1.72 -13.00
CA PRO A 200 -3.38 -0.83 -12.36
C PRO A 200 -3.57 -0.61 -10.85
N PRO A 201 -2.68 0.21 -10.23
CA PRO A 201 -2.92 0.81 -8.92
C PRO A 201 -4.26 1.58 -8.79
N PRO A 202 -4.68 1.87 -7.55
CA PRO A 202 -5.83 2.73 -7.25
C PRO A 202 -5.68 4.13 -7.87
N VAL A 203 -6.83 4.70 -8.25
CA VAL A 203 -6.99 6.03 -8.87
C VAL A 203 -7.36 7.13 -7.88
N GLY A 204 -7.94 6.78 -6.73
CA GLY A 204 -8.64 7.69 -5.84
C GLY A 204 -8.13 7.69 -4.40
N THR A 205 -8.76 8.54 -3.59
CA THR A 205 -8.51 8.63 -2.14
C THR A 205 -9.28 7.53 -1.42
N PRO A 206 -8.62 6.66 -0.65
CA PRO A 206 -9.29 5.60 0.05
C PRO A 206 -10.10 6.09 1.24
N GLU A 207 -11.20 5.41 1.54
CA GLU A 207 -12.04 5.67 2.73
C GLU A 207 -11.35 5.26 4.04
N ALA A 208 -10.42 4.31 3.93
CA ALA A 208 -9.69 3.76 5.05
C ALA A 208 -8.19 4.04 4.92
N PRO A 209 -7.47 4.06 6.03
CA PRO A 209 -6.03 4.06 6.03
C PRO A 209 -5.40 3.02 5.09
N VAL A 210 -4.37 3.40 4.33
CA VAL A 210 -3.68 2.51 3.38
C VAL A 210 -2.19 2.39 3.63
N LEU A 211 -1.67 1.18 3.44
CA LEU A 211 -0.24 0.92 3.35
C LEU A 211 0.10 0.44 1.94
N TYR A 212 0.86 1.26 1.20
CA TYR A 212 1.39 0.86 -0.10
C TYR A 212 2.55 -0.11 0.10
N TRP A 213 2.46 -1.30 -0.51
CA TRP A 213 3.48 -2.33 -0.39
C TRP A 213 3.79 -3.04 -1.72
N SER A 214 5.01 -3.54 -1.81
CA SER A 214 5.47 -4.41 -2.90
C SER A 214 5.32 -5.87 -2.49
N PRO A 215 4.48 -6.68 -3.19
CA PRO A 215 4.18 -8.01 -2.71
C PRO A 215 5.34 -8.99 -2.84
N GLY A 216 5.59 -9.69 -1.73
CA GLY A 216 6.76 -10.50 -1.48
C GLY A 216 7.23 -10.31 -0.04
N CYS A 217 8.35 -10.94 0.31
CA CYS A 217 8.95 -10.79 1.63
C CYS A 217 10.47 -10.70 1.50
N LEU A 218 11.06 -9.81 2.29
CA LEU A 218 12.50 -9.65 2.41
C LEU A 218 13.02 -10.51 3.55
N TYR A 219 13.92 -11.45 3.24
CA TYR A 219 14.48 -12.41 4.18
C TYR A 219 15.92 -12.08 4.55
N GLY A 220 16.33 -12.60 5.70
CA GLY A 220 17.67 -12.47 6.26
C GLY A 220 17.83 -11.22 7.12
N LEU A 221 16.76 -10.50 7.47
CA LEU A 221 16.89 -9.34 8.35
C LEU A 221 16.93 -9.74 9.83
N ASN A 222 16.38 -10.91 10.18
CA ASN A 222 16.42 -11.43 11.54
C ASN A 222 17.84 -11.49 12.12
N PRO A 223 17.98 -11.25 13.44
CA PRO A 223 19.26 -11.43 14.13
C PRO A 223 19.81 -12.84 13.90
N VAL A 224 21.08 -12.91 13.53
CA VAL A 224 21.80 -14.17 13.37
C VAL A 224 22.59 -14.41 14.66
N PRO A 225 22.62 -15.65 15.21
CA PRO A 225 23.42 -15.96 16.38
C PRO A 225 24.86 -15.48 16.27
N GLU A 226 25.45 -15.09 17.39
CA GLU A 226 26.86 -14.68 17.43
C GLU A 226 27.77 -15.77 16.84
N GLY A 227 28.73 -15.36 16.00
CA GLY A 227 29.67 -16.27 15.34
C GLY A 227 29.20 -16.88 14.01
N ALA A 228 27.92 -16.74 13.63
CA ALA A 228 27.44 -17.21 12.32
C ALA A 228 27.57 -16.16 11.21
N ILE A 229 27.79 -16.61 9.98
CA ILE A 229 27.90 -15.75 8.80
C ILE A 229 26.51 -15.18 8.50
N LYS A 230 26.39 -13.85 8.53
CA LYS A 230 25.14 -13.15 8.17
C LYS A 230 24.87 -13.35 6.67
N PRO A 231 23.75 -13.98 6.27
CA PRO A 231 23.47 -14.22 4.85
C PRO A 231 23.22 -12.90 4.11
N ALA A 232 23.40 -12.91 2.79
CA ALA A 232 22.92 -11.83 1.94
C ALA A 232 21.40 -11.73 2.04
N LEU A 233 20.86 -10.52 1.90
CA LEU A 233 19.41 -10.33 1.90
C LEU A 233 18.81 -10.88 0.61
N GLU A 234 17.62 -11.49 0.73
CA GLU A 234 16.89 -12.10 -0.38
C GLU A 234 15.46 -11.56 -0.40
N PHE A 235 15.06 -10.92 -1.50
CA PHE A 235 13.67 -10.57 -1.71
C PHE A 235 12.97 -11.69 -2.48
N ARG A 236 12.05 -12.39 -1.81
CA ARG A 236 11.20 -13.41 -2.43
C ARG A 236 9.93 -12.75 -2.92
N GLN A 237 9.97 -12.32 -4.18
CA GLN A 237 8.82 -11.70 -4.83
C GLN A 237 7.71 -12.73 -5.07
N GLU A 238 6.46 -12.27 -5.00
CA GLU A 238 5.34 -13.04 -5.52
C GLU A 238 5.46 -13.22 -7.05
N SER A 239 5.55 -14.49 -7.51
CA SER A 239 5.95 -14.88 -8.87
C SER A 239 5.07 -14.34 -10.00
N THR A 240 3.87 -13.89 -9.67
CA THR A 240 2.86 -13.44 -10.61
C THR A 240 2.93 -11.95 -10.89
N ILE A 241 3.62 -11.16 -10.07
CA ILE A 241 3.61 -9.69 -10.17
C ILE A 241 4.66 -9.18 -11.15
N ARG A 242 4.23 -8.28 -12.04
CA ARG A 242 5.05 -7.69 -13.10
C ARG A 242 5.08 -6.17 -12.97
N VAL A 243 6.24 -5.60 -13.26
CA VAL A 243 6.41 -4.15 -13.47
C VAL A 243 6.23 -3.84 -14.95
N ALA A 244 5.65 -2.67 -15.25
CA ALA A 244 5.55 -2.21 -16.63
C ALA A 244 6.97 -2.01 -17.21
N THR A 245 7.15 -2.39 -18.46
CA THR A 245 8.43 -2.27 -19.17
C THR A 245 8.26 -1.44 -20.43
N CYS A 246 9.23 -0.59 -20.70
CA CYS A 246 9.22 0.23 -21.91
C CYS A 246 9.48 -0.65 -23.13
N SER A 247 8.54 -0.67 -24.06
CA SER A 247 8.64 -1.44 -25.31
C SER A 247 9.62 -0.83 -26.31
N PHE A 248 10.15 0.36 -26.04
CA PHE A 248 11.22 1.00 -26.82
C PHE A 248 12.61 0.82 -26.19
N PHE A 249 12.72 0.00 -25.13
CA PHE A 249 14.00 -0.38 -24.55
C PHE A 249 14.91 -1.07 -25.56
N GLY A 250 16.20 -0.69 -25.58
CA GLY A 250 17.19 -1.19 -26.54
C GLY A 250 17.15 -0.51 -27.92
N LYS A 251 16.05 0.17 -28.27
CA LYS A 251 15.92 0.97 -29.50
C LYS A 251 16.14 2.48 -29.28
N GLY A 252 16.27 2.92 -28.04
CA GLY A 252 16.53 4.32 -27.67
C GLY A 252 16.19 4.64 -26.22
N CYS A 253 15.33 3.86 -25.56
CA CYS A 253 15.07 4.02 -24.13
C CYS A 253 16.21 3.43 -23.28
N ARG A 254 16.75 4.21 -22.34
CA ARG A 254 17.76 3.79 -21.36
C ARG A 254 17.16 3.15 -20.10
N ARG A 255 15.87 3.35 -19.85
CA ARG A 255 15.13 2.85 -18.68
C ARG A 255 14.26 1.67 -19.11
N LYS A 256 14.65 0.43 -18.79
CA LYS A 256 13.85 -0.75 -19.17
C LYS A 256 12.54 -0.84 -18.38
N VAL A 257 12.63 -0.61 -17.08
CA VAL A 257 11.59 -0.88 -16.10
C VAL A 257 11.01 0.44 -15.62
N TYR A 258 9.70 0.47 -15.40
CA TYR A 258 8.99 1.56 -14.76
C TYR A 258 9.48 1.79 -13.33
N ASN A 259 9.90 3.01 -13.01
CA ASN A 259 10.10 3.49 -11.65
C ASN A 259 8.89 4.33 -11.19
N PRO A 260 8.07 3.85 -10.25
CA PRO A 260 6.91 4.59 -9.73
C PRO A 260 7.22 5.96 -9.14
N ALA A 261 8.45 6.19 -8.68
CA ALA A 261 8.86 7.44 -8.06
C ALA A 261 9.09 8.59 -9.06
N GLU A 262 9.50 8.27 -10.29
CA GLU A 262 10.07 9.27 -11.21
C GLU A 262 9.53 9.17 -12.64
N ASP A 263 9.16 7.96 -13.07
CA ASP A 263 8.81 7.74 -14.46
C ASP A 263 7.37 8.15 -14.75
N ARG A 264 7.20 8.77 -15.92
CA ARG A 264 5.90 8.90 -16.58
C ARG A 264 5.85 7.95 -17.76
N MET A 265 4.85 7.07 -17.78
CA MET A 265 4.63 6.08 -18.82
C MET A 265 3.21 6.16 -19.35
N VAL A 266 3.06 5.83 -20.64
CA VAL A 266 1.78 5.77 -21.34
C VAL A 266 1.62 4.42 -22.03
N CYS A 267 0.39 3.93 -22.06
CA CYS A 267 0.03 2.69 -22.74
C CYS A 267 -0.67 3.00 -24.07
N CYS A 268 -0.25 2.31 -25.13
CA CYS A 268 -0.94 2.36 -26.41
C CYS A 268 -2.30 1.66 -26.32
N VAL A 269 -3.39 2.37 -26.61
CA VAL A 269 -4.74 1.80 -26.60
C VAL A 269 -4.93 0.68 -27.63
N SER A 270 -4.17 0.67 -28.73
CA SER A 270 -4.28 -0.33 -29.79
C SER A 270 -3.49 -1.60 -29.45
N CYS A 271 -2.18 -1.50 -29.26
CA CYS A 271 -1.32 -2.68 -29.04
C CYS A 271 -1.03 -3.02 -27.57
N LYS A 272 -1.55 -2.23 -26.63
CA LYS A 272 -1.42 -2.40 -25.17
C LYS A 272 0.03 -2.41 -24.66
N ARG A 273 0.96 -1.83 -25.43
CA ARG A 273 2.37 -1.70 -25.06
C ARG A 273 2.63 -0.41 -24.30
N TRP A 274 3.56 -0.49 -23.35
CA TRP A 274 3.99 0.61 -22.49
C TRP A 274 5.22 1.32 -23.04
N TYR A 275 5.24 2.64 -22.89
CA TYR A 275 6.35 3.49 -23.30
C TYR A 275 6.55 4.57 -22.24
N HIS A 276 7.80 4.90 -21.92
CA HIS A 276 8.07 6.17 -21.25
C HIS A 276 7.62 7.32 -22.14
N GLU A 277 7.05 8.37 -21.55
CA GLU A 277 6.55 9.53 -22.32
C GLU A 277 7.64 10.08 -23.26
N ASP A 278 8.87 10.22 -22.77
CA ASP A 278 10.02 10.70 -23.57
C ASP A 278 10.42 9.76 -24.72
N CYS A 279 9.98 8.50 -24.71
CA CYS A 279 10.30 7.52 -25.76
C CYS A 279 9.28 7.50 -26.89
N SER A 280 8.23 8.31 -26.81
CA SER A 280 7.11 8.34 -27.75
C SER A 280 7.19 9.47 -28.80
N LEU A 281 8.36 10.09 -28.96
CA LEU A 281 8.54 11.32 -29.71
C LEU A 281 8.56 11.10 -31.24
N ARG A 282 7.41 11.28 -31.88
CA ARG A 282 7.35 12.02 -33.15
C ARG A 282 6.36 13.19 -32.99
N PRO A 283 6.64 14.39 -33.51
CA PRO A 283 5.62 15.42 -33.65
C PRO A 283 4.72 15.05 -34.84
N LEU A 284 3.44 14.77 -34.61
CA LEU A 284 2.39 14.74 -35.64
C LEU A 284 1.35 15.80 -35.32
N ASN A 285 0.60 16.30 -36.30
CA ASN A 285 -0.42 17.37 -36.22
C ASN A 285 -1.51 17.13 -35.15
N ASP A 286 -2.29 18.16 -34.80
CA ASP A 286 -3.19 18.32 -33.62
C ASP A 286 -4.18 17.19 -33.25
N GLU A 287 -4.29 16.09 -33.99
CA GLU A 287 -5.43 15.18 -33.90
C GLU A 287 -5.18 13.78 -33.31
N GLU A 288 -3.97 13.42 -32.86
CA GLU A 288 -3.65 12.02 -32.54
C GLU A 288 -3.21 11.76 -31.08
N TYR A 289 -4.18 11.83 -30.17
CA TYR A 289 -4.32 10.90 -29.05
C TYR A 289 -5.81 10.81 -28.67
N ARG A 290 -6.38 9.60 -28.65
CA ARG A 290 -7.74 9.37 -28.16
C ARG A 290 -7.62 8.52 -26.90
N GLY A 291 -7.96 9.08 -25.75
CA GLY A 291 -8.35 8.28 -24.59
C GLY A 291 -9.43 7.27 -24.99
N GLU A 292 -9.67 6.26 -24.16
CA GLU A 292 -10.66 5.22 -24.46
C GLU A 292 -12.03 5.86 -24.67
N THR A 293 -12.50 5.92 -25.92
CA THR A 293 -13.78 6.57 -26.25
C THR A 293 -14.83 5.50 -26.49
N VAL A 294 -15.84 5.46 -25.63
CA VAL A 294 -17.02 4.63 -25.80
C VAL A 294 -18.15 5.52 -26.33
N HIS A 295 -18.63 5.17 -27.51
CA HIS A 295 -19.88 5.70 -28.05
C HIS A 295 -20.97 4.68 -27.73
N TRP A 296 -21.93 5.09 -26.91
CA TRP A 296 -23.07 4.25 -26.60
C TRP A 296 -24.33 5.10 -26.60
N ARG A 297 -25.27 4.74 -27.49
CA ARG A 297 -26.42 5.58 -27.87
C ARG A 297 -25.95 6.99 -28.29
N ASP A 298 -26.40 8.02 -27.58
CA ASP A 298 -26.09 9.43 -27.84
C ASP A 298 -25.01 10.00 -26.90
N VAL A 299 -24.46 9.17 -26.01
CA VAL A 299 -23.43 9.60 -25.05
C VAL A 299 -22.06 9.15 -25.54
N ARG A 300 -21.16 10.13 -25.66
CA ARG A 300 -19.73 9.89 -25.89
C ARG A 300 -19.01 10.02 -24.55
N ILE A 301 -18.59 8.89 -24.00
CA ILE A 301 -17.73 8.86 -22.81
C ILE A 301 -16.29 8.69 -23.27
N ALA A 302 -15.43 9.64 -22.95
CA ALA A 302 -13.99 9.54 -23.20
C ALA A 302 -13.29 9.31 -21.85
N GLY A 303 -12.81 8.10 -21.63
CA GLY A 303 -11.89 7.79 -20.55
C GLY A 303 -10.55 8.49 -20.78
N PRO A 304 -9.86 8.93 -19.72
CA PRO A 304 -8.55 9.52 -19.84
C PRO A 304 -7.55 8.51 -20.42
N ALA A 305 -6.43 9.05 -20.89
CA ALA A 305 -5.28 8.25 -21.28
C ALA A 305 -4.90 7.23 -20.21
N THR A 306 -4.53 6.05 -20.67
CA THR A 306 -3.89 5.04 -19.84
C THR A 306 -2.45 5.47 -19.57
N ARG A 307 -2.15 5.96 -18.36
CA ARG A 307 -0.85 6.50 -17.95
C ARG A 307 -0.50 6.08 -16.54
N ARG A 308 0.80 5.96 -16.26
CA ARG A 308 1.37 5.87 -14.93
C ARG A 308 2.27 7.07 -14.69
N CYS A 309 2.00 7.86 -13.67
CA CYS A 309 2.84 8.98 -13.28
C CYS A 309 2.84 9.17 -11.75
N PRO A 310 3.87 9.79 -11.17
CA PRO A 310 3.84 10.22 -9.78
C PRO A 310 2.61 11.09 -9.48
N ASN A 311 2.12 11.02 -8.25
CA ASN A 311 1.07 11.90 -7.76
C ASN A 311 1.69 13.23 -7.30
N ASP A 312 1.51 14.25 -8.15
CA ASP A 312 1.96 15.63 -7.91
C ASP A 312 0.87 16.50 -7.24
N ALA A 313 -0.30 15.94 -6.91
CA ALA A 313 -1.38 16.66 -6.24
C ALA A 313 -1.07 16.95 -4.77
N ALA A 314 -1.83 17.89 -4.20
CA ALA A 314 -1.72 18.20 -2.78
C ALA A 314 -1.98 16.93 -1.93
N PRO A 315 -1.19 16.69 -0.86
CA PRO A 315 -1.43 15.57 0.04
C PRO A 315 -2.84 15.59 0.63
N VAL A 316 -3.50 14.44 0.66
CA VAL A 316 -4.83 14.27 1.26
C VAL A 316 -4.67 13.57 2.60
N TRP A 317 -5.28 14.13 3.64
CA TRP A 317 -5.13 13.72 5.03
C TRP A 317 -6.47 13.30 5.63
N GLN A 318 -6.47 12.20 6.37
CA GLN A 318 -7.62 11.67 7.11
C GLN A 318 -7.26 11.53 8.58
N ALA A 319 -8.20 11.82 9.48
CA ALA A 319 -7.99 11.62 10.90
C ALA A 319 -7.69 10.14 11.24
N ALA A 320 -6.71 9.94 12.10
CA ALA A 320 -6.33 8.67 12.72
C ALA A 320 -6.42 8.79 14.25
N LEU A 321 -6.16 7.68 14.97
CA LEU A 321 -6.13 7.70 16.44
C LEU A 321 -4.94 8.51 16.96
N CYS A 322 -4.90 8.72 18.28
CA CYS A 322 -3.86 9.48 18.98
C CYS A 322 -3.70 10.92 18.45
N GLY A 323 -4.78 11.44 17.86
CA GLY A 323 -4.92 12.75 17.21
C GLY A 323 -3.87 13.06 16.15
N LEU A 324 -3.53 12.03 15.38
CA LEU A 324 -2.76 12.15 14.16
C LEU A 324 -3.69 12.29 12.96
N ASP A 325 -3.22 12.96 11.92
CA ASP A 325 -3.76 12.81 10.57
C ASP A 325 -2.82 11.91 9.76
N MET A 326 -3.38 11.04 8.94
CA MET A 326 -2.66 10.16 8.04
C MET A 326 -2.90 10.53 6.58
N ARG A 327 -1.84 10.49 5.80
CA ARG A 327 -1.86 10.69 4.36
C ARG A 327 -2.47 9.48 3.66
N VAL A 328 -3.51 9.70 2.85
CA VAL A 328 -4.28 8.64 2.21
C VAL A 328 -4.18 8.64 0.67
N ASP A 329 -3.76 9.74 0.05
CA ASP A 329 -3.65 9.83 -1.41
C ASP A 329 -2.70 8.77 -2.02
N PRO A 330 -2.99 8.26 -3.23
CA PRO A 330 -2.13 7.31 -3.91
C PRO A 330 -0.81 7.94 -4.33
N PRO A 331 0.33 7.22 -4.24
CA PRO A 331 1.63 7.74 -4.65
C PRO A 331 1.79 7.97 -6.15
N VAL A 332 0.93 7.32 -6.95
CA VAL A 332 0.93 7.41 -8.40
C VAL A 332 -0.51 7.61 -8.87
N HIS A 333 -0.71 8.46 -9.88
CA HIS A 333 -1.98 8.55 -10.57
C HIS A 333 -1.98 7.59 -11.76
N SER A 334 -3.02 6.77 -11.87
CA SER A 334 -3.08 5.73 -12.88
C SER A 334 -4.50 5.36 -13.29
N TRP A 335 -4.96 5.90 -14.43
CA TRP A 335 -6.36 5.78 -14.85
C TRP A 335 -6.74 4.49 -15.56
N GLU A 336 -5.76 3.62 -15.84
CA GLU A 336 -5.93 2.27 -16.42
C GLU A 336 -7.16 1.51 -15.87
N ARG A 337 -7.54 1.63 -14.58
CA ARG A 337 -8.53 0.78 -13.91
C ARG A 337 -9.92 1.19 -14.30
N ILE A 338 -10.12 2.50 -14.26
CA ILE A 338 -11.36 3.15 -14.68
C ILE A 338 -11.49 3.03 -16.20
N SER A 339 -10.41 3.26 -16.95
CA SER A 339 -10.41 3.07 -18.41
C SER A 339 -10.60 1.60 -18.82
N PHE A 340 -10.11 0.63 -18.04
CA PHE A 340 -10.36 -0.80 -18.25
C PHE A 340 -11.84 -1.12 -18.04
N GLY A 341 -12.41 -0.70 -16.90
CA GLY A 341 -13.83 -0.91 -16.65
C GLY A 341 -14.73 -0.27 -17.71
N LEU A 342 -14.37 0.94 -18.17
CA LEU A 342 -15.09 1.63 -19.23
C LEU A 342 -15.05 0.83 -20.54
N ARG A 343 -13.88 0.26 -20.86
CA ARG A 343 -13.70 -0.55 -22.06
C ARG A 343 -14.52 -1.84 -22.01
N GLU A 344 -14.52 -2.53 -20.88
CA GLU A 344 -15.30 -3.78 -20.72
C GLU A 344 -16.80 -3.51 -20.78
N ALA A 345 -17.28 -2.47 -20.09
CA ALA A 345 -18.68 -2.02 -20.21
C ALA A 345 -19.00 -1.64 -21.66
N GLY A 346 -18.12 -0.90 -22.33
CA GLY A 346 -18.27 -0.54 -23.75
C GLY A 346 -18.29 -1.75 -24.70
N ARG A 347 -17.54 -2.81 -24.41
CA ARG A 347 -17.55 -4.06 -25.16
C ARG A 347 -18.89 -4.79 -25.00
N LEU A 348 -19.32 -4.98 -23.75
CA LEU A 348 -20.60 -5.62 -23.42
C LEU A 348 -21.80 -4.86 -24.02
N ALA A 349 -21.74 -3.53 -23.99
CA ALA A 349 -22.74 -2.67 -24.61
C ALA A 349 -22.82 -2.84 -26.13
N LYS A 350 -21.67 -3.00 -26.82
CA LYS A 350 -21.63 -3.29 -28.26
C LYS A 350 -22.14 -4.69 -28.59
N GLU A 351 -21.96 -5.64 -27.69
CA GLU A 351 -22.47 -7.01 -27.81
C GLU A 351 -23.96 -7.13 -27.48
N GLY A 352 -24.61 -6.04 -27.05
CA GLY A 352 -26.03 -6.02 -26.70
C GLY A 352 -26.36 -6.63 -25.35
N ALA A 353 -25.35 -6.82 -24.48
CA ALA A 353 -25.52 -7.39 -23.14
C ALA A 353 -25.97 -6.34 -22.09
N ILE A 354 -25.91 -5.05 -22.42
CA ILE A 354 -26.27 -3.91 -21.56
C ILE A 354 -27.35 -3.10 -22.24
N TYR A 355 -28.46 -2.86 -21.55
CA TYR A 355 -29.69 -2.28 -22.08
C TYR A 355 -29.96 -0.86 -21.58
N ASP A 356 -29.37 -0.42 -20.47
CA ASP A 356 -29.53 0.95 -19.98
C ASP A 356 -28.26 1.54 -19.31
N ALA A 357 -28.33 2.82 -18.94
CA ALA A 357 -27.19 3.55 -18.38
C ALA A 357 -26.83 3.10 -16.96
N ALA A 358 -27.83 2.62 -16.20
CA ALA A 358 -27.60 2.11 -14.86
C ALA A 358 -26.84 0.77 -14.91
N GLU A 359 -27.23 -0.13 -15.83
CA GLU A 359 -26.51 -1.35 -16.14
C GLU A 359 -25.10 -1.05 -16.67
N PHE A 360 -24.94 -0.05 -17.55
CA PHE A 360 -23.63 0.37 -18.03
C PHE A 360 -22.70 0.81 -16.89
N HIS A 361 -23.20 1.66 -15.98
CA HIS A 361 -22.42 2.10 -14.81
C HIS A 361 -22.14 0.95 -13.83
N ALA A 362 -23.09 0.04 -13.64
CA ALA A 362 -22.90 -1.13 -12.79
C ALA A 362 -21.79 -2.04 -13.33
N GLU A 363 -21.79 -2.32 -14.64
CA GLU A 363 -20.76 -3.13 -15.30
C GLU A 363 -19.40 -2.42 -15.32
N TRP A 364 -19.39 -1.10 -15.57
CA TRP A 364 -18.16 -0.30 -15.47
C TRP A 364 -17.56 -0.41 -14.06
N ARG A 365 -18.38 -0.19 -13.01
CA ARG A 365 -17.95 -0.31 -11.61
C ARG A 365 -17.40 -1.71 -11.31
N ALA A 366 -18.17 -2.75 -11.64
CA ALA A 366 -17.78 -4.13 -11.39
C ALA A 366 -16.45 -4.50 -12.07
N ALA A 367 -16.26 -4.04 -13.32
CA ALA A 367 -15.04 -4.27 -14.07
C ALA A 367 -13.85 -3.42 -13.56
N ALA A 368 -14.08 -2.26 -12.94
CA ALA A 368 -13.01 -1.48 -12.28
C ALA A 368 -12.57 -2.14 -10.94
N GLN A 369 -13.50 -2.77 -10.22
CA GLN A 369 -13.27 -3.40 -8.91
C GLN A 369 -12.63 -4.80 -8.98
N VAL A 370 -11.90 -5.14 -10.06
CA VAL A 370 -11.30 -6.47 -10.23
C VAL A 370 -10.59 -6.93 -8.97
N LYS A 371 -11.01 -8.10 -8.45
CA LYS A 371 -10.35 -8.77 -7.34
C LYS A 371 -8.97 -9.21 -7.80
N GLN A 372 -7.91 -8.65 -7.23
CA GLN A 372 -6.59 -9.26 -7.41
C GLN A 372 -6.58 -10.58 -6.63
N ASP A 373 -6.02 -11.64 -7.22
CA ASP A 373 -5.93 -12.99 -6.64
C ASP A 373 -4.88 -13.05 -5.50
N SER A 374 -5.05 -12.21 -4.48
CA SER A 374 -4.29 -12.24 -3.23
C SER A 374 -5.25 -12.09 -2.05
N PRO A 375 -5.12 -12.93 -1.01
CA PRO A 375 -5.96 -12.81 0.17
C PRO A 375 -5.71 -11.51 0.95
N PHE A 376 -4.63 -10.79 0.65
CA PHE A 376 -4.23 -9.56 1.36
C PHE A 376 -4.67 -8.28 0.65
N MET A 377 -5.20 -8.35 -0.57
CA MET A 377 -5.50 -7.17 -1.38
C MET A 377 -7.00 -6.94 -1.44
N ALA A 378 -7.46 -5.89 -0.76
CA ALA A 378 -8.85 -5.46 -0.80
C ALA A 378 -9.23 -4.95 -2.19
N ARG A 379 -10.51 -5.13 -2.58
CA ARG A 379 -11.08 -4.43 -3.74
C ARG A 379 -11.14 -2.92 -3.47
N LEU A 380 -11.30 -2.12 -4.51
CA LEU A 380 -11.68 -0.73 -4.31
C LEU A 380 -13.10 -0.67 -3.75
N SER A 381 -13.37 0.27 -2.83
CA SER A 381 -14.72 0.52 -2.35
C SER A 381 -15.60 1.06 -3.49
N ASP A 382 -16.92 1.02 -3.30
CA ASP A 382 -17.86 1.57 -4.29
C ASP A 382 -17.65 3.08 -4.46
N SER A 383 -17.44 3.79 -3.36
CA SER A 383 -17.19 5.24 -3.34
C SER A 383 -15.89 5.64 -4.02
N GLU A 384 -14.78 4.92 -3.78
CA GLU A 384 -13.49 5.16 -4.44
C GLU A 384 -13.64 5.08 -5.98
N VAL A 385 -14.43 4.10 -6.44
CA VAL A 385 -14.68 3.89 -7.87
C VAL A 385 -15.64 4.93 -8.42
N ASP A 386 -16.71 5.24 -7.70
CA ASP A 386 -17.71 6.22 -8.10
C ASP A 386 -17.10 7.63 -8.20
N GLU A 387 -16.28 8.03 -7.23
CA GLU A 387 -15.54 9.30 -7.30
C GLU A 387 -14.65 9.36 -8.55
N ALA A 388 -13.90 8.30 -8.81
CA ALA A 388 -13.02 8.25 -9.97
C ALA A 388 -13.79 8.21 -11.30
N MET A 389 -14.93 7.50 -11.37
CA MET A 389 -15.83 7.51 -12.52
C MET A 389 -16.39 8.91 -12.77
N LEU A 390 -16.87 9.60 -11.73
CA LEU A 390 -17.38 10.98 -11.82
C LEU A 390 -16.32 11.95 -12.33
N VAL A 391 -15.06 11.82 -11.89
CA VAL A 391 -13.96 12.64 -12.41
C VAL A 391 -13.76 12.38 -13.90
N VAL A 392 -13.80 11.12 -14.33
CA VAL A 392 -13.68 10.75 -15.76
C VAL A 392 -14.85 11.29 -16.58
N GLU A 393 -16.08 11.17 -16.09
CA GLU A 393 -17.26 11.69 -16.79
C GLU A 393 -17.20 13.22 -16.97
N ARG A 394 -16.73 13.94 -15.95
CA ARG A 394 -16.65 15.41 -15.98
C ARG A 394 -15.45 15.96 -16.76
N HIS A 395 -14.28 15.34 -16.58
CA HIS A 395 -13.00 15.90 -17.03
C HIS A 395 -12.25 15.01 -18.03
N GLY A 396 -12.75 13.82 -18.35
CA GLY A 396 -12.10 12.86 -19.24
C GLY A 396 -11.58 13.45 -20.57
N PRO A 397 -12.36 14.28 -21.28
CA PRO A 397 -11.90 14.97 -22.48
C PRO A 397 -10.70 15.91 -22.25
N GLU A 398 -10.70 16.67 -21.16
CA GLU A 398 -9.63 17.62 -20.81
C GLU A 398 -8.35 16.87 -20.39
N MET A 399 -8.53 15.78 -19.63
CA MET A 399 -7.45 14.89 -19.21
C MET A 399 -6.78 14.18 -20.39
N ALA A 400 -7.53 13.93 -21.46
CA ALA A 400 -6.98 13.40 -22.71
C ALA A 400 -6.25 14.48 -23.53
N ALA A 401 -6.73 15.74 -23.48
CA ALA A 401 -6.17 16.86 -24.25
C ALA A 401 -4.82 17.40 -23.72
N GLY A 402 -4.55 17.25 -22.41
CA GLY A 402 -3.32 17.74 -21.76
C GLY A 402 -2.05 16.93 -22.05
N LEU A 403 -2.12 15.90 -22.90
CA LEU A 403 -0.99 15.00 -23.17
C LEU A 403 -0.23 15.43 -24.42
N ARG A 404 1.10 15.37 -24.33
CA ARG A 404 1.95 15.39 -25.54
C ARG A 404 1.52 14.20 -26.41
N ARG A 405 1.29 14.48 -27.69
CA ARG A 405 0.83 13.51 -28.70
C ARG A 405 1.67 12.24 -28.62
N PHE A 406 1.06 11.12 -28.21
CA PHE A 406 1.74 9.83 -28.08
C PHE A 406 1.59 9.06 -29.39
N ILE A 407 2.72 8.76 -30.03
CA ILE A 407 2.74 7.90 -31.21
C ILE A 407 3.32 6.56 -30.82
N CYS A 408 2.54 5.51 -31.05
CA CYS A 408 3.02 4.17 -30.83
C CYS A 408 3.99 3.77 -31.95
N ASN A 409 5.30 3.82 -31.66
CA ASN A 409 6.34 3.37 -32.59
C ASN A 409 6.06 1.99 -33.18
N TYR A 410 5.43 1.09 -32.40
CA TYR A 410 5.05 -0.22 -32.90
C TYR A 410 3.88 -0.17 -33.88
N CYS A 411 2.78 0.50 -33.54
CA CYS A 411 1.66 0.58 -34.47
C CYS A 411 2.03 1.35 -35.76
N THR A 412 2.94 2.32 -35.70
CA THR A 412 3.40 3.03 -36.91
C THR A 412 4.40 2.27 -37.76
N GLU A 413 5.15 1.32 -37.19
CA GLU A 413 6.08 0.46 -37.96
C GLU A 413 5.34 -0.69 -38.66
N PHE A 414 4.14 -1.05 -38.21
CA PHE A 414 3.40 -2.25 -38.63
C PHE A 414 1.98 -1.95 -39.14
N MET A 415 1.64 -0.68 -39.39
CA MET A 415 0.52 -0.24 -40.24
C MET A 415 1.09 0.23 -41.58
#